data_AF-A0A3S4IJJ2-F1
#
_entry.id   AF-A0A3S4IJJ2-F1
#
_cell.length_a   1.000
_cell.length_b   1.000
_cell.length_c   1.000
_cell.angle_alpha   90.00
_cell.angle_beta   90.00
_cell.angle_gamma   90.00
#
_symmetry.space_group_name_H-M   'P 1'
#
loop_
_entity.id
_entity.type
_entity.pdbx_description
1 polymer ?
#
loop_
_entity_poly.entity_id
_entity_poly.type
_entity_poly.pdbx_seq_one_letter_code
_entity_poly.pdbx_strand_id
1 'polypeptide(L)'
;MGRQGQVRQDDTGELRAESEAVAKTQLRRQGINVAKIRRRRSGFGKKITEKDITLFTRQLSTMMRAGVPLLQAFDIAAKGHSNPAVTRMLLEVRADVETGLSLAEAFRKRPLYFDKLFCNIIAAGEAGGVLDTLLDKLATYKEKVMAIKSKIKSAMIYPSAIVGTAFIITAVIMIYVIPAFKDLFSSFGANLPAPTLFVIWLSDQFVHFWWLIFGTLFGAIFAFFYAFKRTPKMQEQMDRILLRLPVIGDIIRKATIARWARTLSTLFSAGVPLVEALDSVGGRPATRFTPRRRGASRPMSAPVPASITRCSAPTCSLTWCCR
;
A
#
# COMPACT_ATOMS: atom_id res chain seq x y z
N MET A 1 11.29 18.24 52.71
CA MET A 1 10.11 17.37 52.50
C MET A 1 10.43 16.37 51.38
N GLY A 2 11.07 15.25 51.72
CA GLY A 2 11.38 14.16 50.78
C GLY A 2 10.33 13.06 50.89
N ARG A 3 9.51 12.88 49.86
CA ARG A 3 8.67 11.68 49.72
C ARG A 3 9.57 10.52 49.29
N GLN A 4 10.01 9.72 50.24
CA GLN A 4 10.54 8.38 49.95
C GLN A 4 9.35 7.51 49.53
N GLY A 5 9.13 7.40 48.22
CA GLY A 5 8.28 6.35 47.68
C GLY A 5 9.02 5.02 47.78
N GLN A 6 8.59 4.14 48.69
CA GLN A 6 9.02 2.74 48.71
C GLN A 6 8.66 2.10 47.36
N VAL A 7 9.66 1.88 46.51
CA VAL A 7 9.53 1.04 45.32
C VAL A 7 9.44 -0.40 45.81
N ARG A 8 8.32 -1.07 45.55
CA ARG A 8 8.11 -2.48 45.91
C ARG A 8 9.07 -3.36 45.11
N GLN A 9 9.55 -4.42 45.75
CA GLN A 9 10.68 -5.25 45.29
C GLN A 9 10.44 -6.01 43.96
N ASP A 10 9.21 -5.95 43.42
CA ASP A 10 8.79 -6.64 42.19
C ASP A 10 8.33 -5.70 41.05
N ASP A 11 8.61 -4.39 41.13
CA ASP A 11 8.26 -3.46 40.06
C ASP A 11 9.21 -3.58 38.85
N THR A 12 8.68 -4.11 37.74
CA THR A 12 9.40 -4.19 36.46
C THR A 12 9.26 -2.88 35.70
N GLY A 13 10.36 -2.12 35.57
CA GLY A 13 10.40 -0.83 34.86
C GLY A 13 11.24 -0.85 33.58
N GLU A 14 10.90 -0.02 32.60
CA GLU A 14 11.68 0.19 31.38
C GLU A 14 12.35 1.57 31.42
N LEU A 15 13.68 1.61 31.36
CA LEU A 15 14.47 2.84 31.26
C LEU A 15 15.18 2.89 29.90
N ARG A 16 15.10 4.03 29.20
CA ARG A 16 15.90 4.28 28.00
C ARG A 16 17.28 4.77 28.39
N ALA A 17 18.32 4.03 28.02
CA ALA A 17 19.71 4.42 28.20
C ALA A 17 20.56 3.94 27.02
N GLU A 18 21.60 4.68 26.69
CA GLU A 18 22.51 4.37 25.57
C GLU A 18 23.35 3.12 25.83
N SER A 19 23.66 2.83 27.10
CA SER A 19 24.36 1.62 27.52
C SER A 19 23.85 1.11 28.85
N GLU A 20 24.13 -0.16 29.14
CA GLU A 20 23.77 -0.79 30.41
C GLU A 20 24.46 -0.11 31.61
N ALA A 21 25.68 0.37 31.42
CA ALA A 21 26.42 1.14 32.43
C ALA A 21 25.74 2.49 32.76
N VAL A 22 25.21 3.17 31.73
CA VAL A 22 24.46 4.42 31.91
C VAL A 22 23.12 4.16 32.60
N ALA A 23 22.40 3.12 32.20
CA ALA A 23 21.16 2.70 32.87
C ALA A 23 21.38 2.41 34.36
N LYS A 24 22.44 1.66 34.69
CA LYS A 24 22.77 1.29 36.07
C LYS A 24 23.13 2.50 36.92
N THR A 25 23.89 3.44 36.36
CA THR A 25 24.25 4.70 37.05
C THR A 25 23.02 5.57 37.30
N GLN A 26 22.11 5.67 36.34
CA GLN A 26 20.89 6.45 36.46
C GLN A 26 19.90 5.85 37.47
N LEU A 27 19.75 4.52 37.50
CA LEU A 27 18.93 3.81 38.48
C LEU A 27 19.52 3.90 39.89
N ARG A 28 20.85 3.83 40.03
CA ARG A 28 21.54 4.08 41.29
C ARG A 28 21.31 5.50 41.82
N ARG A 29 21.32 6.52 40.95
CA ARG A 29 20.99 7.91 41.33
C ARG A 29 19.55 8.06 41.82
N GLN A 30 18.64 7.18 41.38
CA GLN A 30 17.26 7.14 41.84
C GLN A 30 17.07 6.29 43.12
N GLY A 31 18.15 5.78 43.71
CA GLY A 31 18.10 4.91 44.90
C GLY A 31 17.63 3.48 44.62
N ILE A 32 17.58 3.06 43.34
CA ILE A 32 17.10 1.74 42.93
C ILE A 32 18.31 0.81 42.71
N ASN A 33 18.42 -0.23 43.54
CA ASN A 33 19.41 -1.29 43.36
C ASN A 33 18.88 -2.37 42.41
N VAL A 34 19.45 -2.42 41.20
CA VAL A 34 18.98 -3.30 40.12
C VAL A 34 19.63 -4.67 40.22
N ALA A 35 18.82 -5.73 40.37
CA ALA A 35 19.31 -7.12 40.43
C ALA A 35 19.78 -7.65 39.07
N LYS A 36 19.10 -7.29 37.98
CA LYS A 36 19.43 -7.76 36.63
C LYS A 36 19.00 -6.74 35.58
N ILE A 37 19.94 -6.23 34.81
CA ILE A 37 19.64 -5.41 33.63
C ILE A 37 19.71 -6.33 32.41
N ARG A 38 18.66 -6.32 31.60
CA ARG A 38 18.66 -7.02 30.31
C ARG A 38 18.27 -6.01 29.25
N ARG A 39 19.08 -5.90 28.19
CA ARG A 39 18.66 -5.17 26.99
C ARG A 39 17.41 -5.85 26.45
N ARG A 40 16.27 -5.16 26.52
CA ARG A 40 15.09 -5.57 25.78
C ARG A 40 15.44 -5.43 24.31
N ARG A 41 15.69 -6.55 23.62
CA ARG A 41 15.76 -6.55 22.16
C ARG A 41 14.43 -5.96 21.71
N SER A 42 14.47 -4.81 21.03
CA SER A 42 13.28 -4.25 20.39
C SER A 42 12.69 -5.39 19.58
N GLY A 43 11.53 -5.90 19.98
CA GLY A 43 10.89 -7.01 19.27
C GLY A 43 10.71 -6.65 17.81
N PHE A 44 10.50 -7.66 16.96
CA PHE A 44 10.04 -7.44 15.59
C PHE A 44 8.93 -6.39 15.61
N GLY A 45 9.24 -5.18 15.12
CA GLY A 45 8.32 -4.06 15.19
C GLY A 45 7.02 -4.47 14.52
N LYS A 46 5.89 -4.29 15.22
CA LYS A 46 4.57 -4.56 14.63
C LYS A 46 4.47 -3.75 13.33
N LYS A 47 4.26 -4.45 12.20
CA LYS A 47 4.07 -3.80 10.90
C LYS A 47 2.89 -2.85 10.99
N ILE A 48 3.02 -1.67 10.41
CA ILE A 48 1.93 -0.70 10.29
C ILE A 48 0.88 -1.30 9.35
N THR A 49 -0.35 -1.45 9.84
CA THR A 49 -1.45 -2.01 9.05
C THR A 49 -2.27 -0.90 8.40
N GLU A 50 -2.98 -1.20 7.32
CA GLU A 50 -3.94 -0.26 6.72
C GLU A 50 -5.06 0.15 7.70
N LYS A 51 -5.35 -0.70 8.68
CA LYS A 51 -6.32 -0.41 9.75
C LYS A 51 -5.85 0.73 10.64
N ASP A 52 -4.58 0.70 11.04
CA ASP A 52 -3.98 1.73 11.89
C ASP A 52 -4.05 3.10 11.20
N ILE A 53 -3.65 3.17 9.93
CA ILE A 53 -3.68 4.43 9.15
C ILE A 53 -5.10 4.98 9.03
N THR A 54 -6.09 4.12 8.81
CA THR A 54 -7.48 4.55 8.67
C THR A 54 -8.04 5.06 10.01
N LEU A 55 -7.76 4.37 11.11
CA LEU A 55 -8.18 4.79 12.45
C LEU A 55 -7.54 6.14 12.81
N PHE A 56 -6.24 6.28 12.60
CA PHE A 56 -5.52 7.54 12.76
C PHE A 56 -6.15 8.67 11.93
N THR A 57 -6.43 8.42 10.64
CA THR A 57 -7.02 9.44 9.75
C THR A 57 -8.39 9.90 10.26
N ARG A 58 -9.22 8.97 10.76
CA ARG A 58 -10.52 9.29 11.38
C ARG A 58 -10.35 10.09 12.67
N GLN A 59 -9.46 9.66 13.57
CA GLN A 59 -9.19 10.37 14.82
C GLN A 59 -8.69 11.79 14.56
N LEU A 60 -7.76 11.96 13.62
CA LEU A 60 -7.23 13.26 13.23
C LEU A 60 -8.34 14.16 12.66
N SER A 61 -9.20 13.63 11.78
CA SER A 61 -10.34 14.38 11.25
C SER A 61 -11.28 14.86 12.35
N THR A 62 -11.64 14.00 13.31
CA THR A 62 -12.52 14.37 14.42
C THR A 62 -11.92 15.46 15.30
N MET A 63 -10.63 15.34 15.63
CA MET A 63 -9.92 16.36 16.44
C MET A 63 -9.79 17.69 15.70
N MET A 64 -9.43 17.66 14.42
CA MET A 64 -9.33 18.87 13.60
C MET A 64 -10.68 19.58 13.46
N ARG A 65 -11.76 18.83 13.27
CA ARG A 65 -13.13 19.39 13.21
C ARG A 65 -13.59 19.97 14.54
N ALA A 66 -13.08 19.45 15.65
CA ALA A 66 -13.29 19.99 17.00
C ALA A 66 -12.39 21.21 17.30
N GLY A 67 -11.56 21.66 16.35
CA GLY A 67 -10.68 22.82 16.51
C GLY A 67 -9.40 22.54 17.31
N VAL A 68 -9.06 21.27 17.55
CA VAL A 68 -7.80 20.91 18.22
C VAL A 68 -6.63 21.27 17.30
N PRO A 69 -5.60 21.99 17.78
CA PRO A 69 -4.41 22.31 16.99
C PRO A 69 -3.75 21.05 16.40
N LEU A 70 -3.32 21.14 15.14
CA LEU A 70 -2.80 20.00 14.38
C LEU A 70 -1.67 19.25 15.12
N LEU A 71 -0.68 19.97 15.64
CA LEU A 71 0.45 19.39 16.38
C LEU A 71 -0.01 18.62 17.63
N GLN A 72 -0.99 19.17 18.36
CA GLN A 72 -1.56 18.53 19.54
C GLN A 72 -2.37 17.29 19.16
N ALA A 73 -3.13 17.35 18.06
CA ALA A 73 -3.86 16.20 17.54
C ALA A 73 -2.91 15.04 17.18
N PHE A 74 -1.74 15.33 16.61
CA PHE A 74 -0.70 14.32 16.38
C PHE A 74 -0.16 13.71 17.67
N ASP A 75 0.08 14.51 18.72
CA ASP A 75 0.54 14.01 20.02
C ASP A 75 -0.49 13.09 20.68
N ILE A 76 -1.76 13.47 20.64
CA ILE A 76 -2.86 12.67 21.20
C ILE A 76 -2.98 11.35 20.41
N ALA A 77 -2.96 11.41 19.08
CA ALA A 77 -3.05 10.22 18.23
C ALA A 77 -1.84 9.28 18.41
N ALA A 78 -0.63 9.83 18.57
CA ALA A 78 0.58 9.05 18.78
C ALA A 78 0.57 8.30 20.12
N LYS A 79 0.11 8.97 21.20
CA LYS A 79 -0.02 8.39 22.54
C LYS A 79 -1.16 7.37 22.65
N GLY A 80 -2.24 7.55 21.89
CA GLY A 80 -3.40 6.66 21.89
C GLY A 80 -3.23 5.36 21.10
N HIS A 81 -2.19 5.25 20.26
CA HIS A 81 -1.99 4.08 19.41
C HIS A 81 -1.25 2.94 20.13
N SER A 82 -1.78 1.71 20.06
CA SER A 82 -1.18 0.51 20.66
C SER A 82 0.05 -0.02 19.91
N ASN A 83 0.30 0.45 18.69
CA ASN A 83 1.41 0.00 17.86
C ASN A 83 2.57 1.01 17.92
N PRO A 84 3.73 0.65 18.53
CA PRO A 84 4.86 1.57 18.67
C PRO A 84 5.46 2.02 17.33
N ALA A 85 5.29 1.25 16.25
CA ALA A 85 5.73 1.65 14.92
C ALA A 85 4.89 2.82 14.36
N VAL A 86 3.58 2.82 14.65
CA VAL A 86 2.67 3.92 14.26
C VAL A 86 2.99 5.16 15.07
N THR A 87 3.16 5.02 16.39
CA THR A 87 3.57 6.12 17.27
C THR A 87 4.85 6.80 16.77
N ARG A 88 5.90 6.02 16.43
CA ARG A 88 7.14 6.58 15.86
C ARG A 88 6.88 7.35 14.56
N MET A 89 6.17 6.74 13.62
CA MET A 89 5.84 7.38 12.34
C MET A 89 5.07 8.69 12.53
N LEU A 90 4.10 8.73 13.45
CA LEU A 90 3.32 9.94 13.75
C LEU A 90 4.17 11.02 14.41
N LEU A 91 5.07 10.67 15.32
CA LEU A 91 6.01 11.62 15.94
C LEU A 91 7.01 12.18 14.93
N GLU A 92 7.47 11.38 13.97
CA GLU A 92 8.32 11.87 12.88
C GLU A 92 7.54 12.81 11.94
N VAL A 93 6.28 12.51 11.62
CA VAL A 93 5.42 13.42 10.82
C VAL A 93 5.21 14.73 11.57
N ARG A 94 4.93 14.67 12.87
CA ARG A 94 4.80 15.84 13.74
C ARG A 94 6.08 16.69 13.72
N ALA A 95 7.24 16.07 13.90
CA ALA A 95 8.52 16.76 13.88
C ALA A 95 8.78 17.46 12.53
N ASP A 96 8.43 16.83 11.41
CA ASP A 96 8.52 17.47 10.09
C ASP A 96 7.63 18.72 10.00
N VAL A 97 6.40 18.66 10.52
CA VAL A 97 5.49 19.82 10.53
C VAL A 97 5.97 20.91 11.48
N GLU A 98 6.56 20.55 12.63
CA GLU A 98 7.21 21.51 13.55
C GLU A 98 8.40 22.24 12.90
N THR A 99 9.11 21.58 11.98
CA THR A 99 10.19 22.23 11.20
C THR A 99 9.67 23.15 10.08
N GLY A 100 8.36 23.26 9.90
CA GLY A 100 7.73 24.13 8.90
C GLY A 100 7.42 23.45 7.56
N LEU A 101 7.56 22.12 7.46
CA LEU A 101 7.10 21.41 6.26
C LEU A 101 5.57 21.38 6.21
N SER A 102 5.02 21.48 5.00
CA SER A 102 3.59 21.29 4.81
C SER A 102 3.18 19.87 5.23
N LEU A 103 1.95 19.72 5.73
CA LEU A 103 1.42 18.44 6.15
C LEU A 103 1.44 17.41 5.00
N ALA A 104 1.14 17.88 3.78
CA ALA A 104 1.20 17.05 2.59
C ALA A 104 2.61 16.54 2.27
N GLU A 105 3.65 17.36 2.45
CA GLU A 105 5.04 16.97 2.22
C GLU A 105 5.55 16.00 3.29
N ALA A 106 5.17 16.22 4.55
CA ALA A 106 5.47 15.31 5.64
C ALA A 106 4.90 13.90 5.33
N PHE A 107 3.66 13.80 4.83
CA PHE A 107 3.11 12.50 4.42
C PHE A 107 3.78 11.91 3.16
N ARG A 108 4.21 12.74 2.20
CA ARG A 108 4.92 12.29 0.98
C ARG A 108 6.25 11.60 1.27
N LYS A 109 6.93 11.94 2.37
CA LYS A 109 8.15 11.23 2.81
C LYS A 109 7.90 9.74 3.12
N ARG A 110 6.64 9.34 3.37
CA ARG A 110 6.24 7.95 3.69
C ARG A 110 5.28 7.34 2.66
N PRO A 111 5.72 7.10 1.40
CA PRO A 111 4.84 6.65 0.31
C PRO A 111 4.32 5.21 0.46
N LEU A 112 4.86 4.43 1.41
CA LEU A 112 4.42 3.07 1.70
C LEU A 112 3.03 3.05 2.38
N TYR A 113 2.70 4.09 3.15
CA TYR A 113 1.48 4.16 3.95
C TYR A 113 0.49 5.20 3.38
N PHE A 114 1.03 6.29 2.82
CA PHE A 114 0.25 7.39 2.27
C PHE A 114 0.38 7.41 0.75
N ASP A 115 -0.73 7.13 0.07
CA ASP A 115 -0.80 7.15 -1.38
C ASP A 115 -0.83 8.58 -1.94
N LYS A 116 -0.54 8.74 -3.23
CA LYS A 116 -0.52 10.06 -3.88
C LYS A 116 -1.85 10.80 -3.74
N LEU A 117 -2.98 10.09 -3.81
CA LEU A 117 -4.30 10.68 -3.65
C LEU A 117 -4.48 11.25 -2.24
N PHE A 118 -4.04 10.53 -1.21
CA PHE A 118 -4.06 11.00 0.17
C PHE A 118 -3.27 12.31 0.33
N CYS A 119 -2.03 12.34 -0.19
CA CYS A 119 -1.18 13.53 -0.10
C CYS A 119 -1.77 14.72 -0.88
N ASN A 120 -2.38 14.48 -2.04
CA ASN A 120 -2.96 15.54 -2.88
C ASN A 120 -4.23 16.15 -2.26
N ILE A 121 -5.07 15.33 -1.62
CA ILE A 121 -6.27 15.82 -0.92
C ILE A 121 -5.84 16.70 0.27
N ILE A 122 -4.83 16.28 1.02
CA ILE A 122 -4.30 17.08 2.14
C ILE A 122 -3.68 18.39 1.65
N ALA A 123 -2.88 18.35 0.57
CA ALA A 123 -2.31 19.56 -0.01
C ALA A 123 -3.38 20.57 -0.44
N ALA A 124 -4.48 20.10 -1.05
CA ALA A 124 -5.60 20.96 -1.42
C ALA A 124 -6.32 21.55 -0.20
N GLY A 125 -6.42 20.80 0.90
CA GLY A 125 -7.04 21.28 2.15
C GLY A 125 -6.18 22.25 2.93
N GLU A 126 -4.87 22.05 2.92
CA GLU A 126 -3.90 22.96 3.53
C GLU A 126 -3.84 24.28 2.76
N ALA A 127 -3.74 24.24 1.43
CA ALA A 127 -3.73 25.43 0.59
C ALA A 127 -5.07 26.19 0.58
N GLY A 128 -6.19 25.46 0.66
CA GLY A 128 -7.54 26.03 0.68
C GLY A 128 -8.09 26.39 2.06
N GLY A 129 -7.34 26.14 3.15
CA GLY A 129 -7.80 26.39 4.52
C GLY A 129 -8.99 25.54 4.98
N VAL A 130 -9.31 24.45 4.26
CA VAL A 130 -10.47 23.56 4.50
C VAL A 130 -10.03 22.13 4.86
N LEU A 131 -8.92 22.03 5.58
CA LEU A 131 -8.26 20.77 5.92
C LEU A 131 -9.16 19.82 6.72
N ASP A 132 -9.97 20.36 7.63
CA ASP A 132 -10.94 19.61 8.44
C ASP A 132 -11.97 18.86 7.56
N THR A 133 -12.56 19.53 6.57
CA THR A 133 -13.58 18.94 5.68
C THR A 133 -12.98 17.91 4.73
N LEU A 134 -11.76 18.15 4.25
CA LEU A 134 -11.08 17.23 3.33
C LEU A 134 -10.52 16.01 4.06
N LEU A 135 -10.04 16.17 5.30
CA LEU A 135 -9.68 15.04 6.16
C LEU A 135 -10.89 14.15 6.47
N ASP A 136 -12.09 14.71 6.68
CA ASP A 136 -13.31 13.91 6.90
C ASP A 136 -13.72 13.10 5.67
N LYS A 137 -13.69 13.71 4.49
CA LYS A 137 -13.91 13.00 3.22
C LYS A 137 -12.86 11.90 3.01
N LEU A 138 -11.61 12.17 3.35
CA LEU A 138 -10.50 11.21 3.24
C LEU A 138 -10.65 10.04 4.22
N ALA A 139 -11.00 10.31 5.47
CA ALA A 139 -11.28 9.30 6.49
C ALA A 139 -12.43 8.38 6.04
N THR A 140 -13.54 8.97 5.61
CA THR A 140 -14.71 8.24 5.10
C THR A 140 -14.35 7.38 3.88
N TYR A 141 -13.52 7.88 2.98
CA TYR A 141 -13.03 7.11 1.84
C TYR A 141 -12.18 5.90 2.30
N LYS A 142 -11.23 6.10 3.22
CA LYS A 142 -10.38 5.01 3.74
C LYS A 142 -11.20 3.95 4.48
N GLU A 143 -12.18 4.35 5.28
CA GLU A 143 -13.11 3.44 5.96
C GLU A 143 -13.92 2.59 4.98
N LYS A 144 -14.48 3.22 3.93
CA LYS A 144 -15.21 2.50 2.88
C LYS A 144 -14.32 1.49 2.15
N VAL A 145 -13.08 1.88 1.81
CA VAL A 145 -12.10 0.99 1.18
C VAL A 145 -11.77 -0.19 2.10
N MET A 146 -11.55 0.06 3.40
CA MET A 146 -11.28 -0.99 4.37
C MET A 146 -12.48 -1.94 4.52
N ALA A 147 -13.70 -1.41 4.62
CA ALA A 147 -14.91 -2.21 4.74
C ALA A 147 -15.09 -3.13 3.52
N ILE A 148 -14.86 -2.61 2.31
CA ILE A 148 -14.90 -3.42 1.08
C ILE A 148 -13.83 -4.52 1.13
N LYS A 149 -12.58 -4.18 1.48
CA LYS A 149 -11.50 -5.18 1.60
C LYS A 149 -11.82 -6.25 2.64
N SER A 150 -12.39 -5.86 3.78
CA SER A 150 -12.79 -6.80 4.83
C SER A 150 -13.89 -7.74 4.36
N LYS A 151 -14.91 -7.23 3.65
CA LYS A 151 -15.98 -8.05 3.06
C LYS A 151 -15.43 -9.05 2.05
N ILE A 152 -14.52 -8.61 1.17
CA ILE A 152 -13.85 -9.50 0.21
C ILE A 152 -13.06 -10.58 0.95
N LYS A 153 -12.29 -10.20 1.98
CA LYS A 153 -11.52 -11.16 2.78
C LYS A 153 -12.44 -12.19 3.42
N SER A 154 -13.53 -11.76 4.04
CA SER A 154 -14.50 -12.68 4.67
C SER A 154 -15.16 -13.61 3.65
N ALA A 155 -15.52 -13.10 2.47
CA ALA A 155 -16.13 -13.91 1.40
C ALA A 155 -15.17 -14.96 0.83
N MET A 156 -13.85 -14.70 0.81
CA MET A 156 -12.86 -15.66 0.31
C MET A 156 -12.49 -16.77 1.31
N ILE A 157 -12.82 -16.63 2.60
CA ILE A 157 -12.50 -17.65 3.60
C ILE A 157 -13.18 -18.98 3.23
N TYR A 158 -14.47 -18.95 2.88
CA TYR A 158 -15.23 -20.16 2.57
C TYR A 158 -14.70 -20.92 1.33
N PRO A 159 -14.53 -20.29 0.15
CA PRO A 159 -13.90 -20.94 -1.00
C PRO A 159 -12.51 -21.50 -0.69
N SER A 160 -11.69 -20.75 0.05
CA SER A 160 -10.34 -21.21 0.40
C SER A 160 -10.33 -22.41 1.33
N ALA A 161 -11.27 -22.47 2.28
CA ALA A 161 -11.40 -23.58 3.22
C ALA A 161 -11.83 -24.86 2.51
N ILE A 162 -12.83 -24.79 1.61
CA ILE A 162 -13.29 -25.94 0.84
C ILE A 162 -12.20 -26.48 -0.08
N VAL A 163 -11.53 -25.60 -0.83
CA VAL A 163 -10.43 -25.99 -1.71
C VAL A 163 -9.29 -26.63 -0.89
N GLY A 164 -8.97 -26.07 0.28
CA GLY A 164 -8.00 -26.63 1.20
C GLY A 164 -8.38 -28.03 1.70
N THR A 165 -9.62 -28.23 2.13
CA THR A 165 -10.12 -29.53 2.58
C THR A 165 -10.15 -30.56 1.45
N ALA A 166 -10.65 -30.19 0.27
CA ALA A 166 -10.67 -31.05 -0.90
C ALA A 166 -9.26 -31.49 -1.31
N PHE A 167 -8.30 -30.56 -1.23
CA PHE A 167 -6.89 -30.83 -1.47
C PHE A 167 -6.31 -31.84 -0.47
N ILE A 168 -6.58 -31.65 0.83
CA ILE A 168 -6.11 -32.56 1.89
C ILE A 168 -6.71 -33.96 1.70
N ILE A 169 -8.02 -34.08 1.47
CA ILE A 169 -8.69 -35.38 1.25
C ILE A 169 -8.11 -36.08 0.03
N THR A 170 -7.94 -35.36 -1.08
CA THR A 170 -7.38 -35.91 -2.31
C THR A 170 -5.95 -36.40 -2.08
N ALA A 171 -5.12 -35.64 -1.36
CA ALA A 171 -3.76 -36.04 -1.03
C ALA A 171 -3.70 -37.31 -0.16
N VAL A 172 -4.58 -37.44 0.85
CA VAL A 172 -4.65 -38.63 1.70
C VAL A 172 -5.05 -39.86 0.89
N ILE A 173 -6.05 -39.75 0.01
CA ILE A 173 -6.46 -40.84 -0.88
C ILE A 173 -5.30 -41.25 -1.77
N MET A 174 -4.59 -40.29 -2.36
CA MET A 174 -3.47 -40.56 -3.26
C MET A 174 -2.30 -41.28 -2.58
N ILE A 175 -1.95 -40.85 -1.36
CA ILE A 175 -0.75 -41.34 -0.65
C ILE A 175 -0.99 -42.67 0.06
N TYR A 176 -2.18 -42.87 0.64
CA TYR A 176 -2.43 -44.06 1.48
C TYR A 176 -3.40 -45.05 0.85
N VAL A 177 -4.48 -44.56 0.22
CA VAL A 177 -5.56 -45.43 -0.25
C VAL A 177 -5.20 -46.10 -1.57
N ILE A 178 -4.68 -45.36 -2.56
CA ILE A 178 -4.31 -45.92 -3.86
C ILE A 178 -3.22 -47.00 -3.75
N PRO A 179 -2.13 -46.85 -2.96
CA PRO A 179 -1.13 -47.89 -2.81
C PRO A 179 -1.68 -49.17 -2.15
N ALA A 180 -2.53 -49.03 -1.13
CA ALA A 180 -3.15 -50.19 -0.48
C ALA A 180 -4.02 -51.01 -1.46
N PHE A 181 -4.71 -50.35 -2.39
CA PHE A 181 -5.43 -51.02 -3.47
C PHE A 181 -4.48 -51.74 -4.44
N LYS A 182 -3.35 -51.13 -4.80
CA LYS A 182 -2.34 -51.75 -5.67
C LYS A 182 -1.81 -53.07 -5.07
N ASP A 183 -1.50 -53.08 -3.78
CA ASP A 183 -1.03 -54.27 -3.07
C ASP A 183 -2.10 -55.38 -3.03
N LEU A 184 -3.36 -55.00 -2.78
CA LEU A 184 -4.49 -55.92 -2.76
C LEU A 184 -4.68 -56.62 -4.11
N PHE A 185 -4.68 -55.88 -5.23
CA PHE A 185 -4.86 -56.47 -6.57
C PHE A 185 -3.66 -57.31 -7.03
N SER A 186 -2.45 -56.97 -6.58
CA SER A 186 -1.24 -57.75 -6.88
C SER A 186 -1.29 -59.15 -6.26
N SER A 187 -1.97 -59.31 -5.11
CA SER A 187 -2.11 -60.59 -4.41
C SER A 187 -3.08 -61.57 -5.09
N PHE A 188 -4.00 -61.09 -5.92
CA PHE A 188 -5.01 -61.92 -6.59
C PHE A 188 -4.55 -62.55 -7.91
N GLY A 189 -3.31 -62.29 -8.36
CA GLY A 189 -2.75 -62.89 -9.57
C GLY A 189 -3.50 -62.54 -10.87
N ALA A 190 -4.36 -61.53 -10.85
CA ALA A 190 -5.18 -61.10 -11.98
C ALA A 190 -4.57 -59.85 -12.64
N ASN A 191 -4.51 -59.85 -13.98
CA ASN A 191 -4.11 -58.68 -14.75
C ASN A 191 -5.09 -57.53 -14.49
N LEU A 192 -4.59 -56.41 -13.97
CA LEU A 192 -5.43 -55.24 -13.73
C LEU A 192 -5.99 -54.72 -15.06
N PRO A 193 -7.31 -54.40 -15.14
CA PRO A 193 -7.88 -53.70 -16.28
C PRO A 193 -7.10 -52.44 -16.64
N ALA A 194 -6.98 -52.12 -17.93
CA ALA A 194 -6.23 -50.94 -18.40
C ALA A 194 -6.61 -49.61 -17.72
N PRO A 195 -7.90 -49.33 -17.37
CA PRO A 195 -8.26 -48.10 -16.68
C PRO A 195 -7.68 -47.97 -15.26
N THR A 196 -7.56 -49.07 -14.52
CA THR A 196 -6.98 -49.06 -13.16
C THR A 196 -5.47 -48.91 -13.18
N LEU A 197 -4.79 -49.50 -14.18
CA LEU A 197 -3.35 -49.27 -14.39
C LEU A 197 -3.03 -47.80 -14.69
N PHE A 198 -3.89 -47.11 -15.45
CA PHE A 198 -3.74 -45.68 -15.72
C PHE A 198 -3.83 -44.83 -14.44
N VAL A 199 -4.77 -45.16 -13.53
CA VAL A 199 -4.92 -44.46 -12.25
C VAL A 199 -3.70 -44.69 -11.35
N ILE A 200 -3.19 -45.93 -11.30
CA ILE A 200 -1.98 -46.27 -10.53
C ILE A 200 -0.76 -45.54 -11.10
N TRP A 201 -0.61 -45.51 -12.43
CA TRP A 201 0.45 -44.76 -13.09
C TRP A 201 0.39 -43.25 -12.75
N LEU A 202 -0.80 -42.65 -12.83
CA LEU A 202 -1.01 -41.25 -12.49
C LEU A 202 -0.70 -40.96 -11.01
N SER A 203 -1.04 -41.90 -10.12
CA SER A 203 -0.75 -41.81 -8.69
C SER A 203 0.75 -41.91 -8.39
N ASP A 204 1.45 -42.88 -8.97
CA ASP A 204 2.90 -43.06 -8.78
C ASP A 204 3.68 -41.82 -9.27
N GLN A 205 3.27 -41.24 -10.40
CA GLN A 205 3.84 -39.97 -10.88
C GLN A 205 3.54 -38.80 -9.93
N PHE A 206 2.32 -38.72 -9.40
CA PHE A 206 1.98 -37.64 -8.49
C PHE A 206 2.72 -37.73 -7.15
N VAL A 207 2.83 -38.92 -6.54
CA VAL A 207 3.54 -39.09 -5.26
C VAL A 207 5.04 -38.80 -5.42
N HIS A 208 5.66 -39.27 -6.50
CA HIS A 208 7.07 -39.02 -6.77
C HIS A 208 7.37 -37.55 -7.13
N PHE A 209 6.51 -36.92 -7.94
CA PHE A 209 6.71 -35.55 -8.43
C PHE A 209 5.93 -34.49 -7.66
N TRP A 210 5.29 -34.80 -6.53
CA TRP A 210 4.44 -33.81 -5.83
C TRP A 210 5.20 -32.53 -5.49
N TRP A 211 6.45 -32.63 -5.05
CA TRP A 211 7.31 -31.48 -4.74
C TRP A 211 7.61 -30.63 -5.98
N LEU A 212 7.82 -31.28 -7.14
CA LEU A 212 8.03 -30.59 -8.41
C LEU A 212 6.73 -29.97 -8.93
N ILE A 213 5.59 -30.64 -8.81
CA ILE A 213 4.27 -30.11 -9.22
C ILE A 213 3.90 -28.90 -8.37
N PHE A 214 3.94 -29.01 -7.04
CA PHE A 214 3.66 -27.87 -6.16
C PHE A 214 4.73 -26.79 -6.25
N GLY A 215 6.00 -27.17 -6.36
CA GLY A 215 7.11 -26.22 -6.50
C GLY A 215 7.02 -25.41 -7.80
N THR A 216 6.73 -26.06 -8.94
CA THR A 216 6.57 -25.39 -10.23
C THR A 216 5.26 -24.62 -10.30
N LEU A 217 4.15 -25.14 -9.77
CA LEU A 217 2.87 -24.42 -9.72
C LEU A 217 2.98 -23.17 -8.84
N PHE A 218 3.50 -23.30 -7.63
CA PHE A 218 3.67 -22.17 -6.71
C PHE A 218 4.73 -21.19 -7.23
N GLY A 219 5.82 -21.70 -7.80
CA GLY A 219 6.86 -20.92 -8.46
C GLY A 219 6.34 -20.15 -9.67
N ALA A 220 5.52 -20.77 -10.52
CA ALA A 220 4.89 -20.14 -11.68
C ALA A 220 3.86 -19.09 -11.26
N ILE A 221 3.02 -19.38 -10.27
CA ILE A 221 2.08 -18.41 -9.70
C ILE A 221 2.85 -17.22 -9.11
N PHE A 222 3.90 -17.48 -8.33
CA PHE A 222 4.73 -16.43 -7.74
C PHE A 222 5.44 -15.61 -8.82
N ALA A 223 6.06 -16.25 -9.80
CA ALA A 223 6.72 -15.60 -10.94
C ALA A 223 5.74 -14.79 -11.77
N PHE A 224 4.52 -15.30 -12.00
CA PHE A 224 3.45 -14.60 -12.67
C PHE A 224 3.05 -13.33 -11.90
N PHE A 225 2.76 -13.43 -10.60
CA PHE A 225 2.44 -12.26 -9.78
C PHE A 225 3.61 -11.27 -9.65
N TYR A 226 4.84 -11.79 -9.60
CA TYR A 226 6.06 -10.98 -9.56
C TYR A 226 6.27 -10.21 -10.87
N ALA A 227 6.17 -10.90 -12.00
CA ALA A 227 6.24 -10.31 -13.34
C ALA A 227 5.09 -9.33 -13.58
N PHE A 228 3.88 -9.64 -13.10
CA PHE A 228 2.72 -8.77 -13.19
C PHE A 228 2.92 -7.45 -12.42
N LYS A 229 3.60 -7.49 -11.26
CA LYS A 229 3.90 -6.28 -10.50
C LYS A 229 5.04 -5.44 -11.09
N ARG A 230 5.98 -6.04 -11.80
CA ARG A 230 7.17 -5.33 -12.33
C ARG A 230 7.07 -4.95 -13.81
N THR A 231 6.35 -5.71 -14.62
CA THR A 231 6.40 -5.58 -16.08
C THR A 231 5.17 -4.84 -16.62
N PRO A 232 5.34 -3.64 -17.21
CA PRO A 232 4.21 -2.86 -17.72
C PRO A 232 3.53 -3.53 -18.93
N LYS A 233 4.28 -4.22 -19.78
CA LYS A 233 3.73 -4.99 -20.92
C LYS A 233 2.76 -6.10 -20.47
N MET A 234 3.07 -6.76 -19.35
CA MET A 234 2.23 -7.80 -18.75
C MET A 234 0.91 -7.22 -18.20
N GLN A 235 0.96 -6.00 -17.62
CA GLN A 235 -0.22 -5.29 -17.15
C GLN A 235 -1.12 -4.88 -18.33
N GLU A 236 -0.55 -4.37 -19.42
CA GLU A 236 -1.29 -3.99 -20.62
C GLU A 236 -1.96 -5.20 -21.31
N GLN A 237 -1.27 -6.34 -21.36
CA GLN A 237 -1.85 -7.58 -21.88
C GLN A 237 -3.01 -8.08 -21.01
N MET A 238 -2.86 -8.02 -19.68
CA MET A 238 -3.93 -8.40 -18.77
C MET A 238 -5.13 -7.47 -18.88
N ASP A 239 -4.92 -6.15 -18.98
CA ASP A 239 -6.01 -5.19 -19.18
C ASP A 239 -6.78 -5.52 -20.48
N ARG A 240 -6.07 -5.92 -21.55
CA ARG A 240 -6.69 -6.37 -22.81
C ARG A 240 -7.51 -7.67 -22.64
N ILE A 241 -6.98 -8.64 -21.90
CA ILE A 241 -7.67 -9.91 -21.61
C ILE A 241 -8.93 -9.65 -20.78
N LEU A 242 -8.80 -8.84 -19.73
CA LEU A 242 -9.87 -8.48 -18.80
C LEU A 242 -11.02 -7.74 -19.51
N LEU A 243 -10.69 -6.88 -20.48
CA LEU A 243 -11.66 -6.18 -21.32
C LEU A 243 -12.39 -7.10 -22.32
N ARG A 244 -11.81 -8.26 -22.67
CA ARG A 244 -12.43 -9.26 -23.55
C ARG A 244 -13.37 -10.22 -22.82
N LEU A 245 -13.37 -10.22 -21.49
CA LEU A 245 -14.27 -11.09 -20.72
C LEU A 245 -15.70 -10.51 -20.74
N PRO A 246 -16.73 -11.30 -21.10
CA PRO A 246 -18.07 -10.80 -21.41
C PRO A 246 -18.75 -10.09 -20.23
N VAL A 247 -18.53 -10.54 -19.00
CA VAL A 247 -19.12 -9.91 -17.80
C VAL A 247 -18.23 -8.80 -17.23
N ILE A 248 -16.93 -9.05 -17.13
CA ILE A 248 -15.99 -8.13 -16.47
C ILE A 248 -15.68 -6.93 -17.37
N GLY A 249 -15.54 -7.14 -18.69
CA GLY A 249 -15.23 -6.08 -19.65
C GLY A 249 -16.31 -5.01 -19.71
N ASP A 250 -17.58 -5.41 -19.66
CA ASP A 250 -18.72 -4.49 -19.63
C ASP A 250 -18.76 -3.63 -18.36
N ILE A 251 -18.51 -4.25 -17.20
CA ILE A 251 -18.44 -3.54 -15.92
C ILE A 251 -17.31 -2.51 -15.93
N ILE A 252 -16.12 -2.89 -16.41
CA ILE A 252 -14.95 -2.01 -16.43
C ILE A 252 -15.16 -0.86 -17.43
N ARG A 253 -15.73 -1.14 -18.60
CA ARG A 253 -16.04 -0.12 -19.60
C ARG A 253 -17.01 0.91 -19.04
N LYS A 254 -18.13 0.46 -18.45
CA LYS A 254 -19.13 1.34 -17.82
C LYS A 254 -18.54 2.14 -16.66
N ALA A 255 -17.76 1.50 -15.79
CA ALA A 255 -17.11 2.18 -14.66
C ALA A 255 -16.07 3.23 -15.10
N THR A 256 -15.33 2.95 -16.16
CA THR A 256 -14.34 3.87 -16.73
C THR A 256 -15.02 5.10 -17.33
N ILE A 257 -16.08 4.90 -18.12
CA ILE A 257 -16.86 6.00 -18.71
C ILE A 257 -17.48 6.87 -17.60
N ALA A 258 -18.08 6.25 -16.58
CA ALA A 258 -18.67 6.99 -15.45
C ALA A 258 -17.62 7.80 -14.66
N ARG A 259 -16.42 7.27 -14.48
CA ARG A 259 -15.31 7.97 -13.83
C ARG A 259 -14.82 9.13 -14.69
N TRP A 260 -14.59 8.90 -15.98
CA TRP A 260 -14.20 9.95 -16.93
C TRP A 260 -15.22 11.10 -16.92
N ALA A 261 -16.51 10.78 -17.04
CA ALA A 261 -17.60 11.76 -17.03
C ALA A 261 -17.67 12.56 -15.72
N ARG A 262 -17.55 11.91 -14.56
CA ARG A 262 -17.53 12.60 -13.25
C ARG A 262 -16.33 13.56 -13.14
N THR A 263 -15.16 13.15 -13.63
CA THR A 263 -13.94 13.96 -13.53
C THR A 263 -14.05 15.17 -14.47
N LEU A 264 -14.53 14.97 -15.70
CA LEU A 264 -14.80 16.04 -16.67
C LEU A 264 -15.82 17.03 -16.13
N SER A 265 -16.93 16.54 -15.57
CA SER A 265 -17.96 17.37 -14.94
C SER A 265 -17.38 18.23 -13.81
N THR A 266 -16.50 17.68 -12.97
CA THR A 266 -15.89 18.43 -11.86
C THR A 266 -14.98 19.55 -12.38
N LEU A 267 -14.19 19.30 -13.43
CA LEU A 267 -13.30 20.31 -14.04
C LEU A 267 -14.10 21.41 -14.76
N PHE A 268 -15.17 21.02 -15.46
CA PHE A 268 -16.04 21.97 -16.14
C PHE A 268 -16.79 22.86 -15.14
N SER A 269 -17.29 22.29 -14.04
CA SER A 269 -17.87 23.06 -12.93
C SER A 269 -16.87 24.00 -12.24
N ALA A 270 -15.57 23.70 -12.33
CA ALA A 270 -14.49 24.57 -11.85
C ALA A 270 -14.06 25.64 -12.86
N GLY A 271 -14.72 25.73 -14.02
CA GLY A 271 -14.44 26.75 -15.04
C GLY A 271 -13.24 26.46 -15.95
N VAL A 272 -12.73 25.21 -15.96
CA VAL A 272 -11.61 24.83 -16.84
C VAL A 272 -12.08 24.77 -18.30
N PRO A 273 -11.38 25.42 -19.25
CA PRO A 273 -11.70 25.36 -20.67
C PRO A 273 -11.82 23.91 -21.17
N LEU A 274 -12.79 23.63 -22.03
CA LEU A 274 -13.10 22.27 -22.49
C LEU A 274 -11.88 21.54 -23.06
N VAL A 275 -11.03 22.24 -23.82
CA VAL A 275 -9.83 21.64 -24.44
C VAL A 275 -8.82 21.19 -23.38
N GLU A 276 -8.57 22.01 -22.35
CA GLU A 276 -7.71 21.64 -21.21
C GLU A 276 -8.31 20.55 -20.35
N ALA A 277 -9.63 20.59 -20.14
CA ALA A 277 -10.35 19.55 -19.41
C ALA A 277 -10.29 18.20 -20.16
N LEU A 278 -10.44 18.21 -21.48
CA LEU A 278 -10.32 17.01 -22.31
C LEU A 278 -8.89 16.47 -22.32
N ASP A 279 -7.86 17.31 -22.40
CA ASP A 279 -6.46 16.87 -22.30
C ASP A 279 -6.12 16.30 -20.92
N SER A 280 -6.68 16.88 -19.85
CA SER A 280 -6.46 16.40 -18.48
C SER A 280 -7.14 15.05 -18.20
N VAL A 281 -8.29 14.77 -18.82
CA VAL A 281 -9.07 13.52 -18.60
C VAL A 281 -8.79 12.48 -19.69
N GLY A 282 -8.24 12.88 -20.85
CA GLY A 282 -7.84 12.02 -21.97
C GLY A 282 -6.61 11.14 -21.69
N GLY A 283 -5.88 11.41 -20.59
CA GLY A 283 -4.86 10.51 -20.09
C GLY A 283 -5.45 9.13 -19.80
N ARG A 284 -4.73 8.05 -20.17
CA ARG A 284 -5.15 6.65 -19.97
C ARG A 284 -5.91 6.51 -18.65
N PRO A 285 -7.15 5.98 -18.67
CA PRO A 285 -7.90 5.77 -17.44
C PRO A 285 -6.99 4.96 -16.53
N ALA A 286 -6.76 5.47 -15.32
CA ALA A 286 -5.96 4.76 -14.34
C ALA A 286 -6.71 3.49 -13.96
N THR A 287 -6.51 2.42 -14.73
CA THR A 287 -6.89 1.08 -14.33
C THR A 287 -6.12 0.80 -13.04
N ARG A 288 -6.78 0.14 -12.09
CA ARG A 288 -6.28 -0.07 -10.73
C ARG A 288 -4.90 -0.76 -10.69
N PHE A 289 -4.44 -1.29 -11.82
CA PHE A 289 -3.30 -2.17 -11.97
C PHE A 289 -2.06 -1.51 -12.58
N THR A 290 -2.16 -0.38 -13.29
CA THR A 290 -1.00 0.34 -13.81
C THR A 290 -0.60 1.50 -12.89
N PRO A 291 0.53 1.41 -12.15
CA PRO A 291 1.06 2.58 -11.46
C PRO A 291 1.50 3.62 -12.49
N ARG A 292 0.86 4.80 -12.44
CA ARG A 292 1.23 5.98 -13.25
C ARG A 292 2.74 6.21 -13.13
N ARG A 293 3.46 6.14 -14.26
CA ARG A 293 4.87 6.55 -14.36
C ARG A 293 5.05 7.89 -13.64
N ARG A 294 5.80 7.87 -12.53
CA ARG A 294 6.48 9.07 -12.03
C ARG A 294 7.57 9.33 -13.07
N GLY A 295 7.44 10.37 -13.89
CA GLY A 295 8.47 10.72 -14.89
C GLY A 295 7.96 11.08 -16.28
N ALA A 296 6.85 11.81 -16.38
CA ALA A 296 6.55 12.60 -17.57
C ALA A 296 5.82 13.88 -17.11
N SER A 297 6.52 14.69 -16.32
CA SER A 297 6.32 16.13 -16.40
C SER A 297 6.72 16.52 -17.82
N ARG A 298 5.75 16.63 -18.73
CA ARG A 298 5.96 17.50 -19.88
C ARG A 298 6.25 18.88 -19.29
N PRO A 299 7.41 19.50 -19.56
CA PRO A 299 7.63 20.87 -19.13
C PRO A 299 6.52 21.71 -19.75
N MET A 300 5.74 22.32 -18.87
CA MET A 300 4.80 23.38 -19.21
C MET A 300 5.66 24.57 -19.65
N SER A 301 5.28 25.19 -20.78
CA SER A 301 5.97 26.28 -21.49
C SER A 301 7.25 25.88 -22.26
N ALA A 302 7.07 25.53 -23.54
CA ALA A 302 8.04 25.94 -24.55
C ALA A 302 7.56 27.30 -25.08
N PRO A 303 8.37 28.37 -25.03
CA PRO A 303 8.00 29.62 -25.67
C PRO A 303 7.92 29.38 -27.19
N VAL A 304 6.84 29.85 -27.79
CA VAL A 304 6.69 29.94 -29.25
C VAL A 304 7.89 30.72 -29.80
N PRO A 305 8.63 30.21 -30.79
CA PRO A 305 9.71 30.98 -31.40
C PRO A 305 9.09 32.16 -32.15
N ALA A 306 9.17 33.34 -31.53
CA ALA A 306 8.99 34.60 -32.23
C ALA A 306 10.17 34.76 -33.20
N SER A 307 9.90 34.56 -34.49
CA SER A 307 10.80 34.94 -35.57
C SER A 307 10.90 36.47 -35.61
N ILE A 308 11.86 37.03 -34.87
CA ILE A 308 12.35 38.39 -35.09
C ILE A 308 13.77 38.25 -35.63
N THR A 309 13.87 38.30 -36.96
CA THR A 309 15.10 38.54 -37.70
C THR A 309 15.61 39.94 -37.32
N ARG A 310 16.60 40.01 -36.42
CA ARG A 310 17.50 41.18 -36.34
C ARG A 310 18.73 40.90 -37.17
N CYS A 311 18.85 41.63 -38.28
CA CYS A 311 20.10 41.82 -38.99
C CYS A 311 21.16 42.41 -38.06
N SER A 312 22.35 41.84 -38.07
CA SER A 312 23.56 42.48 -37.56
C SER A 312 24.67 42.32 -38.60
N ALA A 313 24.97 43.43 -39.28
CA ALA A 313 26.28 43.64 -39.91
C ALA A 313 26.68 45.10 -39.62
N PRO A 314 27.86 45.35 -39.03
CA PRO A 314 28.38 46.68 -38.81
C PRO A 314 29.43 47.01 -39.87
N THR A 315 29.11 47.90 -40.81
CA THR A 315 30.15 48.65 -41.54
C THR A 315 29.56 49.95 -42.08
N CYS A 316 29.95 51.05 -41.45
CA CYS A 316 30.45 52.27 -42.07
C CYS A 316 29.91 52.61 -43.47
N SER A 317 29.06 53.64 -43.57
CA SER A 317 29.41 54.89 -44.27
C SER A 317 28.17 55.78 -44.41
N LEU A 318 28.38 57.04 -44.02
CA LEU A 318 27.88 58.25 -44.65
C LEU A 318 26.36 58.46 -44.82
N THR A 319 26.03 59.71 -44.51
CA THR A 319 25.05 60.55 -45.19
C THR A 319 23.57 60.39 -44.81
N TRP A 320 23.02 61.51 -44.32
CA TRP A 320 21.65 62.00 -44.53
C TRP A 320 20.55 61.32 -43.70
N CYS A 321 19.47 61.97 -43.27
CA CYS A 321 18.99 63.35 -43.19
C CYS A 321 17.63 63.19 -42.47
N CYS A 322 17.38 63.87 -41.35
CA CYS A 322 16.36 64.92 -41.28
C CYS A 322 14.94 64.54 -41.79
N ARG A 323 14.05 64.12 -40.89
CA ARG A 323 12.75 64.77 -40.58
C ARG A 323 11.98 64.02 -39.50
#